data_AF-A0A1Y4HBD7-F1
#
_entry.id   AF-A0A1Y4HBD7-F1
#
_cell.length_a   1.000
_cell.length_b   1.000
_cell.length_c   1.000
_cell.angle_alpha   90.00
_cell.angle_beta   90.00
_cell.angle_gamma   90.00
#
_symmetry.space_group_name_H-M   'P 1'
#
loop_
_entity.id
_entity.type
_entity.pdbx_description
1 polymer ?
#
loop_
_entity_poly.entity_id
_entity_poly.type
_entity_poly.pdbx_seq_one_letter_code
_entity_poly.pdbx_strand_id
1 'polypeptide(L)'
;MNSLRKEIKTLQDIDAASFTFENLRWKYGVFRPMSSGAGRNKKHWGWCGVVTALGEVEEKVWYQLTEQLIKNAGEQQLLAHLIEWESECGYTKSSSDEVRKEAIHLHVSRIFDDPEWIHYLPFNKRYRPEIWEAAHIVYVRNECCQKVSAVTQEQIDRSSYSIIYCPHCGRWSRFTILGRRVKPEGPNPCLDCDCYDPDMGCTMPGIDKSYACPLEAPNGGQRRASDA
;
A
#
# COMPACT_ATOMS: atom_id res chain seq x y z
N MET A 1 -11.25 -35.44 -0.70
CA MET A 1 -12.25 -34.69 -1.47
C MET A 1 -11.53 -33.54 -2.18
N ASN A 2 -11.13 -33.76 -3.43
CA ASN A 2 -10.55 -32.72 -4.28
C ASN A 2 -11.68 -31.78 -4.70
N SER A 3 -11.83 -30.65 -4.00
CA SER A 3 -12.53 -29.52 -4.58
C SER A 3 -11.77 -29.14 -5.85
N LEU A 4 -12.47 -29.10 -6.99
CA LEU A 4 -11.94 -28.73 -8.30
C LEU A 4 -11.46 -27.26 -8.23
N ARG A 5 -10.28 -27.03 -7.67
CA ARG A 5 -9.65 -25.72 -7.64
C ARG A 5 -9.02 -25.50 -9.00
N LYS A 6 -9.45 -24.44 -9.69
CA LYS A 6 -8.94 -24.03 -11.00
C LYS A 6 -7.43 -23.77 -10.87
N GLU A 7 -6.64 -24.58 -11.57
CA GLU A 7 -5.20 -24.38 -11.72
C GLU A 7 -4.96 -23.45 -12.91
N ILE A 8 -4.27 -22.35 -12.68
CA ILE A 8 -3.91 -21.36 -13.68
C ILE A 8 -2.49 -21.65 -14.14
N LYS A 9 -2.31 -21.87 -15.43
CA LYS A 9 -1.03 -22.21 -16.03
C LYS A 9 -0.48 -21.08 -16.88
N THR A 10 -1.35 -20.26 -17.45
CA THR A 10 -0.99 -19.18 -18.36
C THR A 10 -1.96 -18.02 -18.24
N LEU A 11 -1.62 -16.89 -18.86
CA LEU A 11 -2.53 -15.74 -18.99
C LEU A 11 -3.85 -16.08 -19.69
N GLN A 12 -3.85 -17.04 -20.61
CA GLN A 12 -5.04 -17.43 -21.36
C GLN A 12 -6.11 -18.04 -20.46
N ASP A 13 -5.72 -18.52 -19.27
CA ASP A 13 -6.63 -19.07 -18.28
C ASP A 13 -7.35 -17.97 -17.46
N ILE A 14 -6.95 -16.70 -17.62
CA ILE A 14 -7.43 -15.55 -16.85
C ILE A 14 -8.20 -14.59 -17.76
N ASP A 15 -9.40 -14.21 -17.33
CA ASP A 15 -10.16 -13.14 -17.97
C ASP A 15 -9.46 -11.80 -17.80
N ALA A 16 -9.39 -11.00 -18.86
CA ALA A 16 -8.62 -9.75 -18.87
C ALA A 16 -9.10 -8.74 -17.81
N ALA A 17 -10.42 -8.67 -17.53
CA ALA A 17 -10.95 -7.78 -16.50
C ALA A 17 -10.62 -8.26 -15.07
N SER A 18 -10.36 -9.56 -14.92
CA SER A 18 -9.99 -10.18 -13.64
C SER A 18 -8.48 -10.11 -13.37
N PHE A 19 -7.66 -9.73 -14.36
CA PHE A 19 -6.20 -9.65 -14.25
C PHE A 19 -5.74 -8.37 -13.55
N THR A 20 -5.94 -8.33 -12.23
CA THR A 20 -5.60 -7.19 -11.36
C THR A 20 -4.65 -7.60 -10.23
N PHE A 21 -3.98 -6.63 -9.61
CA PHE A 21 -3.06 -6.89 -8.49
C PHE A 21 -3.79 -7.49 -7.29
N GLU A 22 -5.00 -7.01 -6.99
CA GLU A 22 -5.84 -7.53 -5.92
C GLU A 22 -6.14 -9.02 -6.13
N ASN A 23 -6.53 -9.39 -7.35
CA ASN A 23 -6.89 -10.77 -7.67
C ASN A 23 -5.68 -11.71 -7.72
N LEU A 24 -4.50 -11.19 -8.08
CA LEU A 24 -3.23 -11.92 -8.04
C LEU A 24 -2.56 -11.94 -6.67
N ARG A 25 -3.07 -11.21 -5.67
CA ARG A 25 -2.44 -11.13 -4.34
C ARG A 25 -2.18 -12.51 -3.76
N TRP A 26 -0.93 -12.74 -3.36
CA TRP A 26 -0.50 -13.96 -2.71
C TRP A 26 -1.19 -14.10 -1.35
N LYS A 27 -2.07 -15.10 -1.21
CA LYS A 27 -2.73 -15.39 0.08
C LYS A 27 -1.88 -16.32 0.93
N TYR A 28 -1.50 -17.47 0.37
CA TYR A 28 -0.62 -18.45 1.00
C TYR A 28 -0.04 -19.41 -0.05
N GLY A 29 1.11 -20.01 0.30
CA GLY A 29 1.76 -21.02 -0.54
C GLY A 29 1.16 -22.41 -0.34
N VAL A 30 1.23 -23.24 -1.38
CA VAL A 30 0.82 -24.65 -1.38
C VAL A 30 1.96 -25.48 -1.92
N PHE A 31 2.26 -26.59 -1.26
CA PHE A 31 3.26 -27.54 -1.70
C PHE A 31 2.62 -28.90 -1.96
N ARG A 32 2.89 -29.49 -3.12
CA ARG A 32 2.46 -30.85 -3.48
C ARG A 32 3.68 -31.71 -3.78
N PRO A 33 3.96 -32.75 -2.98
CA PRO A 33 4.99 -33.72 -3.32
C PRO A 33 4.52 -34.57 -4.49
N MET A 34 5.31 -34.58 -5.55
CA MET A 34 5.07 -35.34 -6.77
C MET A 34 6.05 -36.51 -6.83
N SER A 35 5.58 -37.62 -7.38
CA SER A 35 6.47 -38.72 -7.71
C SER A 35 5.98 -39.48 -8.94
N SER A 36 6.92 -40.07 -9.67
CA SER A 36 6.62 -40.93 -10.82
C SER A 36 7.61 -42.09 -10.88
N GLY A 37 7.17 -43.20 -11.45
CA GLY A 37 7.90 -44.46 -11.45
C GLY A 37 7.73 -45.27 -10.15
N ALA A 38 8.45 -46.39 -10.07
CA ALA A 38 8.40 -47.34 -8.96
C ALA A 38 9.78 -47.86 -8.59
N GLY A 39 9.92 -48.36 -7.36
CA GLY A 39 11.15 -48.98 -6.86
C GLY A 39 12.36 -48.04 -6.91
N ARG A 40 13.52 -48.56 -7.33
CA ARG A 40 14.79 -47.81 -7.43
C ARG A 40 14.76 -46.68 -8.47
N ASN A 41 13.79 -46.67 -9.37
CA ASN A 41 13.63 -45.65 -10.42
C ASN A 41 12.59 -44.58 -10.05
N LYS A 42 12.07 -44.58 -8.80
CA LYS A 42 11.08 -43.58 -8.36
C LYS A 42 11.73 -42.20 -8.32
N LYS A 43 11.19 -41.28 -9.11
CA LYS A 43 11.59 -39.87 -9.11
C LYS A 43 10.67 -39.08 -8.19
N HIS A 44 11.24 -38.14 -7.46
CA HIS A 44 10.52 -37.24 -6.55
C HIS A 44 10.81 -35.80 -6.95
N TRP A 45 9.78 -34.96 -6.94
CA TRP A 45 9.92 -33.51 -7.07
C TRP A 45 8.79 -32.83 -6.32
N GLY A 46 8.89 -31.52 -6.13
CA GLY A 46 7.83 -30.71 -5.53
C GLY A 46 7.16 -29.84 -6.58
N TRP A 47 5.86 -29.65 -6.47
CA TRP A 47 5.15 -28.55 -7.11
C TRP A 47 4.85 -27.50 -6.05
N CYS A 48 5.30 -26.26 -6.28
CA CYS A 48 5.04 -25.12 -5.42
C CYS A 48 4.04 -24.20 -6.13
N GLY A 49 2.95 -23.90 -5.44
CA GLY A 49 1.90 -23.04 -5.95
C GLY A 49 1.50 -21.96 -4.96
N VAL A 50 0.71 -21.02 -5.47
CA VAL A 50 0.23 -19.83 -4.79
C VAL A 50 -1.28 -19.83 -4.89
N VAL A 51 -1.96 -19.67 -3.76
CA VAL A 51 -3.40 -19.41 -3.78
C VAL A 51 -3.63 -17.92 -3.91
N THR A 52 -4.41 -17.55 -4.92
CA THR A 52 -4.84 -16.19 -5.22
C THR A 52 -6.38 -16.11 -5.20
N ALA A 53 -6.98 -14.97 -5.57
CA ALA A 53 -8.43 -14.92 -5.78
C ALA A 53 -8.86 -15.65 -7.07
N LEU A 54 -7.96 -15.75 -8.05
CA LEU A 54 -8.23 -16.37 -9.36
C LEU A 54 -8.17 -17.91 -9.33
N GLY A 55 -7.44 -18.46 -8.36
CA GLY A 55 -7.21 -19.90 -8.24
C GLY A 55 -5.81 -20.22 -7.72
N GLU A 56 -5.40 -21.47 -7.90
CA GLU A 56 -4.04 -21.91 -7.60
C GLU A 56 -3.16 -21.69 -8.84
N VAL A 57 -2.05 -20.98 -8.68
CA VAL A 57 -1.09 -20.67 -9.74
C VAL A 57 0.24 -21.32 -9.36
N GLU A 58 0.93 -21.99 -10.28
CA GLU A 58 2.31 -22.43 -9.99
C GLU A 58 3.19 -21.20 -9.70
N GLU A 59 4.05 -21.27 -8.68
CA GLU A 59 4.83 -20.13 -8.19
C GLU A 59 5.63 -19.42 -9.30
N LYS A 60 6.26 -20.19 -10.19
CA LYS A 60 7.01 -19.64 -11.33
C LYS A 60 6.10 -18.88 -12.30
N VAL A 61 4.90 -19.40 -12.55
CA VAL A 61 3.89 -18.75 -13.39
C VAL A 61 3.39 -17.48 -12.70
N TRP A 62 3.20 -17.51 -11.38
CA TRP A 62 2.77 -16.33 -10.62
C TRP A 62 3.74 -15.16 -10.76
N TYR A 63 5.06 -15.39 -10.68
CA TYR A 63 6.05 -14.34 -10.92
C TYR A 63 5.97 -13.79 -12.35
N GLN A 64 5.85 -14.65 -13.37
CA GLN A 64 5.72 -14.22 -14.77
C GLN A 64 4.47 -13.37 -15.00
N LEU A 65 3.32 -13.83 -14.49
CA LEU A 65 2.05 -13.09 -14.55
C LEU A 65 2.17 -11.74 -13.88
N THR A 66 2.78 -11.70 -12.70
CA THR A 66 2.93 -10.47 -11.94
C THR A 66 3.85 -9.47 -12.64
N GLU A 67 5.01 -9.89 -13.13
CA GLU A 67 5.92 -9.02 -13.89
C GLU A 67 5.24 -8.46 -15.15
N GLN A 68 4.43 -9.27 -15.82
CA GLN A 68 3.65 -8.80 -16.96
C GLN A 68 2.57 -7.80 -16.55
N LEU A 69 1.88 -8.02 -15.43
CA LEU A 69 0.90 -7.06 -14.91
C LEU A 69 1.55 -5.72 -14.54
N ILE A 70 2.71 -5.75 -13.87
CA ILE A 70 3.52 -4.56 -13.55
C ILE A 70 3.90 -3.82 -14.84
N LYS A 71 4.35 -4.56 -15.86
CA LYS A 71 4.70 -3.99 -17.16
C LYS A 71 3.49 -3.32 -17.84
N ASN A 72 2.33 -3.97 -17.82
CA ASN A 72 1.10 -3.45 -18.39
C ASN A 72 0.62 -2.19 -17.67
N ALA A 73 0.84 -2.11 -16.36
CA ALA A 73 0.50 -0.94 -15.54
C ALA A 73 1.52 0.22 -15.65
N GLY A 74 2.69 -0.01 -16.26
CA GLY A 74 3.76 1.00 -16.30
C GLY A 74 4.50 1.18 -14.96
N GLU A 75 4.37 0.24 -14.03
CA GLU A 75 4.88 0.36 -12.64
C GLU A 75 6.29 -0.23 -12.46
N GLN A 76 7.06 -0.41 -13.54
CA GLN A 76 8.42 -1.01 -13.49
C GLN A 76 9.37 -0.19 -12.61
N GLN A 77 9.26 1.14 -12.64
CA GLN A 77 10.09 2.01 -11.81
C GLN A 77 9.74 1.86 -10.31
N LEU A 78 8.46 1.68 -9.99
CA LEU A 78 8.03 1.45 -8.61
C LEU A 78 8.56 0.11 -8.07
N LEU A 79 8.55 -0.94 -8.92
CA LEU A 79 9.22 -2.20 -8.59
C LEU A 79 10.73 -2.01 -8.39
N ALA A 80 11.40 -1.22 -9.23
CA ALA A 80 12.83 -0.94 -9.08
C ALA A 80 13.14 -0.24 -7.74
N HIS A 81 12.32 0.72 -7.33
CA HIS A 81 12.44 1.38 -6.03
C HIS A 81 12.28 0.40 -4.85
N LEU A 82 11.33 -0.54 -4.94
CA LEU A 82 11.20 -1.59 -3.92
C LEU A 82 12.43 -2.51 -3.88
N ILE A 83 12.98 -2.89 -5.03
CA ILE A 83 14.20 -3.73 -5.09
C ILE A 83 15.38 -3.00 -4.44
N GLU A 84 15.57 -1.71 -4.75
CA GLU A 84 16.61 -0.88 -4.13
C GLU A 84 16.39 -0.79 -2.61
N TRP A 85 15.16 -0.48 -2.18
CA TRP A 85 14.81 -0.36 -0.77
C TRP A 85 15.09 -1.65 0.02
N GLU A 86 14.62 -2.80 -0.48
CA GLU A 86 14.83 -4.09 0.17
C GLU A 86 16.32 -4.51 0.16
N SER A 87 17.06 -4.15 -0.89
CA SER A 87 18.51 -4.40 -0.95
C SER A 87 19.27 -3.63 0.13
N GLU A 88 18.85 -2.40 0.44
CA GLU A 88 19.46 -1.55 1.47
C GLU A 88 19.03 -1.93 2.89
N CYS A 89 17.81 -2.45 3.05
CA CYS A 89 17.21 -2.73 4.36
C CYS A 89 17.98 -3.77 5.19
N GLY A 90 18.88 -4.55 4.59
CA GLY A 90 19.94 -5.30 5.29
C GLY A 90 19.47 -6.36 6.30
N TYR A 91 18.15 -6.58 6.42
CA TYR A 91 17.55 -7.50 7.38
C TYR A 91 17.84 -8.97 7.04
N THR A 92 18.13 -9.27 5.78
CA THR A 92 18.46 -10.61 5.31
C THR A 92 19.72 -10.55 4.43
N LYS A 93 20.63 -11.51 4.61
CA LYS A 93 21.75 -11.73 3.68
C LYS A 93 21.26 -12.41 2.40
N SER A 94 20.18 -11.88 1.84
CA SER A 94 19.48 -12.44 0.69
C SER A 94 20.27 -12.22 -0.58
N SER A 95 20.18 -13.19 -1.48
CA SER A 95 20.62 -13.03 -2.87
C SER A 95 19.78 -11.99 -3.60
N SER A 96 20.30 -11.46 -4.70
CA SER A 96 19.56 -10.50 -5.55
C SER A 96 18.24 -11.08 -6.09
N ASP A 97 18.18 -12.40 -6.32
CA ASP A 97 16.96 -13.09 -6.75
C ASP A 97 15.91 -13.13 -5.63
N GLU A 98 16.32 -13.40 -4.40
CA GLU A 98 15.42 -13.38 -3.24
C GLU A 98 14.88 -11.97 -2.96
N VAL A 99 15.74 -10.95 -3.03
CA VAL A 99 15.32 -9.54 -2.90
C VAL A 99 14.32 -9.17 -3.99
N ARG A 100 14.58 -9.56 -5.24
CA ARG A 100 13.65 -9.32 -6.35
C ARG A 100 12.31 -9.97 -6.09
N LYS A 101 12.29 -11.23 -5.65
CA LYS A 101 11.05 -11.95 -5.33
C LYS A 101 10.27 -11.23 -4.24
N GLU A 102 10.92 -10.88 -3.12
CA GLU A 102 10.28 -10.15 -2.03
C GLU A 102 9.69 -8.81 -2.50
N ALA A 103 10.44 -8.03 -3.29
CA ALA A 103 9.95 -6.79 -3.87
C ALA A 103 8.69 -7.01 -4.74
N ILE A 104 8.60 -8.12 -5.48
CA ILE A 104 7.40 -8.48 -6.24
C ILE A 104 6.22 -8.77 -5.30
N HIS A 105 6.42 -9.52 -4.21
CA HIS A 105 5.37 -9.77 -3.20
C HIS A 105 4.85 -8.47 -2.59
N LEU A 106 5.76 -7.62 -2.14
CA LEU A 106 5.47 -6.30 -1.59
C LEU A 106 4.71 -5.43 -2.59
N HIS A 107 5.12 -5.46 -3.86
CA HIS A 107 4.46 -4.71 -4.93
C HIS A 107 3.01 -5.14 -5.16
N VAL A 108 2.75 -6.44 -5.27
CA VAL A 108 1.39 -6.96 -5.48
C VAL A 108 0.50 -6.70 -4.26
N SER A 109 1.07 -6.80 -3.06
CA SER A 109 0.34 -6.49 -1.83
C SER A 109 0.03 -5.00 -1.63
N ARG A 110 0.61 -4.13 -2.48
CA ARG A 110 0.52 -2.66 -2.40
C ARG A 110 1.02 -2.12 -1.06
N ILE A 111 2.08 -2.72 -0.50
CA ILE A 111 2.58 -2.34 0.83
C ILE A 111 2.97 -0.85 0.94
N PHE A 112 3.42 -0.25 -0.17
CA PHE A 112 3.83 1.15 -0.23
C PHE A 112 2.64 2.13 -0.14
N ASP A 113 1.40 1.65 -0.34
CA ASP A 113 0.18 2.43 -0.15
C ASP A 113 -0.45 2.19 1.23
N ASP A 114 0.09 1.25 2.04
CA ASP A 114 -0.39 0.95 3.37
C ASP A 114 0.24 1.90 4.41
N PRO A 115 -0.51 2.88 4.97
CA PRO A 115 0.03 3.82 5.95
C PRO A 115 0.45 3.14 7.26
N GLU A 116 0.03 1.90 7.53
CA GLU A 116 0.45 1.13 8.68
C GLU A 116 1.83 0.47 8.49
N TRP A 117 2.34 0.40 7.25
CA TRP A 117 3.65 -0.16 6.97
C TRP A 117 4.74 0.67 7.64
N ILE A 118 5.61 0.01 8.42
CA ILE A 118 6.66 0.66 9.21
C ILE A 118 7.63 1.51 8.36
N HIS A 119 7.78 1.19 7.07
CA HIS A 119 8.61 1.95 6.13
C HIS A 119 7.82 2.89 5.22
N TYR A 120 6.50 3.04 5.41
CA TYR A 120 5.64 3.88 4.58
C TYR A 120 6.17 5.30 4.42
N LEU A 121 6.45 6.01 5.53
CA LEU A 121 6.97 7.36 5.46
C LEU A 121 8.36 7.45 4.82
N PRO A 122 9.39 6.71 5.27
CA PRO A 122 10.72 6.88 4.70
C PRO A 122 10.82 6.38 3.23
N PHE A 123 10.07 5.35 2.84
CA PHE A 123 9.97 4.91 1.44
C PHE A 123 9.31 5.98 0.57
N ASN A 124 8.10 6.44 0.93
CA ASN A 124 7.38 7.42 0.13
C ASN A 124 8.10 8.78 0.12
N LYS A 125 8.78 9.17 1.19
CA LYS A 125 9.60 10.39 1.19
C LYS A 125 10.69 10.36 0.11
N ARG A 126 11.31 9.20 -0.14
CA ARG A 126 12.41 9.05 -1.10
C ARG A 126 11.89 8.93 -2.54
N TYR A 127 10.81 8.17 -2.74
CA TYR A 127 10.40 7.74 -4.08
C TYR A 127 9.08 8.32 -4.58
N ARG A 128 8.21 8.78 -3.67
CA ARG A 128 6.84 9.25 -3.94
C ARG A 128 6.48 10.42 -3.03
N PRO A 129 7.21 11.55 -3.13
CA PRO A 129 7.06 12.68 -2.20
C PRO A 129 5.64 13.23 -2.14
N GLU A 130 4.87 13.14 -3.23
CA GLU A 130 3.46 13.51 -3.29
C GLU A 130 2.58 12.72 -2.30
N ILE A 131 2.84 11.42 -2.15
CA ILE A 131 2.16 10.57 -1.17
C ILE A 131 2.62 10.90 0.25
N TRP A 132 3.91 11.18 0.41
CA TRP A 132 4.46 11.58 1.71
C TRP A 132 3.86 12.90 2.21
N GLU A 133 3.65 13.89 1.34
CA GLU A 133 3.02 15.16 1.71
C GLU A 133 1.55 14.98 2.08
N ALA A 134 0.84 14.06 1.42
CA ALA A 134 -0.55 13.74 1.72
C ALA A 134 -0.75 12.92 3.01
N ALA A 135 0.32 12.34 3.59
CA ALA A 135 0.23 11.46 4.75
C ALA A 135 -0.19 12.18 6.06
N HIS A 136 -0.90 11.47 6.94
CA HIS A 136 -1.25 11.95 8.28
C HIS A 136 -0.08 11.77 9.25
N ILE A 137 0.87 12.71 9.24
CA ILE A 137 2.08 12.58 10.07
C ILE A 137 1.80 12.97 11.53
N VAL A 138 2.26 12.12 12.44
CA VAL A 138 2.32 12.33 13.89
C VAL A 138 3.78 12.32 14.31
N TYR A 139 4.17 13.30 15.13
CA TYR A 139 5.49 13.35 15.73
C TYR A 139 5.46 12.69 17.10
N VAL A 140 6.35 11.73 17.29
CA VAL A 140 6.45 10.94 18.52
C VAL A 140 7.87 10.93 19.06
N ARG A 141 8.01 10.69 20.36
CA ARG A 141 9.29 10.37 21.00
C ARG A 141 9.25 8.91 21.44
N ASN A 142 10.13 8.08 20.86
CA ASN A 142 10.29 6.69 21.26
C ASN A 142 11.20 6.56 22.49
N GLU A 143 10.78 5.79 23.49
CA GLU A 143 11.54 5.63 24.74
C GLU A 143 12.94 5.03 24.53
N CYS A 144 13.10 4.17 23.51
CA CYS A 144 14.35 3.45 23.26
C CYS A 144 15.53 4.35 22.88
N CYS A 145 15.28 5.44 22.16
CA CYS A 145 16.34 6.34 21.68
C CYS A 145 16.16 7.79 22.15
N GLN A 146 14.99 8.13 22.73
CA GLN A 146 14.62 9.48 23.13
C GLN A 146 14.64 10.51 21.99
N LYS A 147 14.71 10.06 20.74
CA LYS A 147 14.67 10.91 19.54
C LYS A 147 13.23 11.11 19.07
N VAL A 148 12.99 12.27 18.46
CA VAL A 148 11.73 12.56 17.78
C VAL A 148 11.74 11.87 16.41
N SER A 149 10.65 11.20 16.08
CA SER A 149 10.43 10.53 14.80
C SER A 149 9.05 10.90 14.26
N ALA A 150 8.93 10.88 12.94
CA ALA A 150 7.66 11.01 12.23
C ALA A 150 7.12 9.60 11.97
N VAL A 151 5.85 9.39 12.29
CA VAL A 151 5.07 8.17 12.01
C VAL A 151 3.70 8.57 11.48
N THR A 152 2.95 7.63 10.92
CA THR A 152 1.57 7.90 10.47
C THR A 152 0.59 7.81 11.64
N GLN A 153 -0.56 8.47 11.55
CA GLN A 153 -1.64 8.33 12.54
C GLN A 153 -2.16 6.89 12.58
N GLU A 154 -2.20 6.22 11.43
CA GLU A 154 -2.65 4.84 11.28
C GLU A 154 -1.73 3.86 12.05
N GLN A 155 -0.41 4.11 12.09
CA GLN A 155 0.52 3.34 12.94
C GLN A 155 0.25 3.55 14.44
N ILE A 156 -0.20 4.74 14.84
CA ILE A 156 -0.58 5.03 16.23
C ILE A 156 -1.87 4.28 16.58
N ASP A 157 -2.87 4.33 15.70
CA ASP A 157 -4.19 3.74 15.93
C ASP A 157 -4.13 2.21 15.99
N ARG A 158 -3.26 1.59 15.19
CA ARG A 158 -2.96 0.15 15.25
C ARG A 158 -2.11 -0.26 16.45
N SER A 159 -1.43 0.69 17.10
CA SER A 159 -0.49 0.36 18.17
C SER A 159 -1.19 -0.37 19.33
N SER A 160 -0.64 -1.51 19.73
CA SER A 160 -1.07 -2.25 20.91
C SER A 160 -0.14 -1.90 22.08
N TYR A 161 -0.70 -1.71 23.28
CA TYR A 161 0.06 -1.36 24.49
C TYR A 161 0.92 -0.09 24.36
N SER A 162 0.53 0.82 23.46
CA SER A 162 1.27 2.04 23.14
C SER A 162 2.72 1.77 22.71
N ILE A 163 2.95 0.69 21.96
CA ILE A 163 4.26 0.32 21.40
C ILE A 163 4.23 0.46 19.88
N ILE A 164 5.25 1.11 19.32
CA ILE A 164 5.46 1.24 17.86
C ILE A 164 6.90 0.94 17.49
N TYR A 165 7.12 0.65 16.20
CA TYR A 165 8.44 0.54 15.60
C TYR A 165 9.15 1.91 15.64
N CYS A 166 10.38 1.95 16.17
CA CYS A 166 11.19 3.16 16.19
C CYS A 166 11.94 3.34 14.86
N PRO A 167 11.69 4.41 14.07
CA PRO A 167 12.35 4.62 12.78
C PRO A 167 13.86 4.85 12.87
N HIS A 168 14.40 5.17 14.05
CA HIS A 168 15.83 5.47 14.24
C HIS A 168 16.68 4.23 14.52
N CYS A 169 16.14 3.25 15.26
CA CYS A 169 16.93 2.09 15.71
C CYS A 169 16.24 0.74 15.49
N GLY A 170 15.04 0.73 14.91
CA GLY A 170 14.28 -0.47 14.58
C GLY A 170 13.67 -1.22 15.77
N ARG A 171 13.82 -0.72 17.00
CA ARG A 171 13.23 -1.35 18.18
C ARG A 171 11.75 -1.00 18.32
N TRP A 172 10.95 -1.98 18.70
CA TRP A 172 9.60 -1.75 19.20
C TRP A 172 9.69 -1.15 20.60
N SER A 173 9.11 0.03 20.80
CA SER A 173 9.20 0.73 22.08
C SER A 173 7.95 1.55 22.35
N ARG A 174 7.73 1.85 23.63
CA ARG A 174 6.72 2.83 24.02
C ARG A 174 7.05 4.20 23.45
N PHE A 175 6.01 4.98 23.24
CA PHE A 175 6.14 6.31 22.66
C PHE A 175 5.27 7.34 23.37
N THR A 176 5.64 8.60 23.21
CA THR A 176 4.82 9.76 23.61
C THR A 176 4.53 10.60 22.38
N ILE A 177 3.28 10.99 22.19
CA ILE A 177 2.87 11.89 21.11
C ILE A 177 3.28 13.31 21.47
N LEU A 178 3.97 13.99 20.55
CA LEU A 178 4.42 15.36 20.71
C LEU A 178 3.56 16.36 19.91
N GLY A 179 2.97 15.92 18.81
CA GLY A 179 2.14 16.76 17.96
C GLY A 179 1.78 16.06 16.66
N ARG A 180 0.91 16.69 15.86
CA ARG A 180 0.50 16.22 14.54
C ARG A 180 0.88 17.25 13.49
N ARG A 181 1.26 16.80 12.30
CA ARG A 181 1.44 17.70 11.15
C ARG A 181 0.07 18.23 10.77
N VAL A 182 -0.10 19.55 10.89
CA VAL A 182 -1.25 20.24 10.33
C VAL A 182 -1.05 20.21 8.82
N LYS A 183 -1.95 19.52 8.09
CA LYS A 183 -2.03 19.72 6.64
C LYS A 183 -2.35 21.21 6.45
N PRO A 184 -1.67 21.95 5.55
CA PRO A 184 -2.20 23.23 5.15
C PRO A 184 -3.63 22.95 4.68
N GLU A 185 -4.62 23.52 5.37
CA GLU A 185 -5.97 23.54 4.82
C GLU A 185 -5.80 24.11 3.42
N GLY A 186 -6.27 23.37 2.40
CA GLY A 186 -6.27 23.90 1.04
C GLY A 186 -6.85 25.31 1.09
N PRO A 187 -6.40 26.23 0.22
CA PRO A 187 -6.80 27.63 0.29
C PRO A 187 -8.31 27.69 0.54
N ASN A 188 -8.69 28.29 1.68
CA ASN A 188 -10.09 28.36 2.06
C ASN A 188 -10.84 28.90 0.84
N PRO A 189 -11.77 28.14 0.24
CA PRO A 189 -12.38 28.50 -1.03
C PRO A 189 -13.21 29.78 -0.93
N CYS A 190 -13.51 30.24 0.29
CA CYS A 190 -14.13 31.51 0.57
C CYS A 190 -13.13 32.68 0.61
N LEU A 191 -11.80 32.47 0.65
CA LEU A 191 -10.81 33.57 0.74
C LEU A 191 -10.95 34.60 -0.38
N ASP A 192 -11.34 34.15 -1.57
CA ASP A 192 -11.57 34.99 -2.74
C ASP A 192 -13.04 35.45 -2.87
N CYS A 193 -13.90 35.15 -1.91
CA CYS A 193 -15.30 35.58 -1.91
C CYS A 193 -15.46 36.93 -1.21
N ASP A 194 -16.18 37.87 -1.83
CA ASP A 194 -16.52 39.17 -1.21
C ASP A 194 -17.33 39.02 0.09
N CYS A 195 -18.02 37.89 0.26
CA CYS A 195 -18.79 37.57 1.46
C CYS A 195 -17.95 36.91 2.56
N TYR A 196 -16.62 36.87 2.45
CA TYR A 196 -15.74 36.29 3.46
C TYR A 196 -14.97 37.38 4.20
N ASP A 197 -15.06 37.35 5.52
CA ASP A 197 -14.32 38.20 6.44
C ASP A 197 -13.35 37.32 7.27
N PRO A 198 -12.08 37.71 7.46
CA PRO A 198 -11.11 36.91 8.21
C PRO A 198 -11.46 36.66 9.68
N ASP A 199 -12.19 37.58 10.33
CA ASP A 199 -12.56 37.49 11.74
C ASP A 199 -13.95 36.87 11.92
N MET A 200 -14.86 37.11 10.97
CA MET A 200 -16.27 36.71 11.06
C MET A 200 -16.64 35.51 10.17
N GLY A 201 -15.74 35.06 9.29
CA GLY A 201 -15.99 33.99 8.32
C GLY A 201 -16.94 34.42 7.20
N CYS A 202 -17.81 33.52 6.74
CA CYS A 202 -18.80 33.85 5.71
C CYS A 202 -19.90 34.76 6.30
N THR A 203 -19.98 36.00 5.82
CA THR A 203 -20.95 37.03 6.23
C THR A 203 -22.25 36.98 5.41
N MET A 204 -22.35 36.06 4.45
CA MET A 204 -23.55 35.90 3.64
C MET A 204 -24.74 35.43 4.51
N PRO A 205 -25.91 36.09 4.43
CA PRO A 205 -27.10 35.66 5.13
C PRO A 205 -27.48 34.23 4.76
N GLY A 206 -27.98 33.45 5.72
CA GLY A 206 -28.27 32.03 5.52
C GLY A 206 -29.24 31.74 4.36
N ILE A 207 -30.18 32.66 4.07
CA ILE A 207 -31.08 32.53 2.93
C ILE A 207 -30.33 32.64 1.60
N ASP A 208 -29.45 33.64 1.47
CA ASP A 208 -28.64 33.87 0.27
C ASP A 208 -27.61 32.76 0.07
N LYS A 209 -27.07 32.24 1.17
CA LYS A 209 -26.13 31.13 1.15
C LYS A 209 -26.71 29.88 0.49
N SER A 210 -28.00 29.61 0.67
CA SER A 210 -28.66 28.40 0.16
C SER A 210 -28.87 28.35 -1.36
N TYR A 211 -28.88 29.50 -2.04
CA TYR A 211 -29.11 29.55 -3.49
C TYR A 211 -28.02 30.30 -4.28
N ALA A 212 -27.21 31.14 -3.63
CA ALA A 212 -26.18 31.96 -4.27
C ALA A 212 -24.75 31.50 -3.94
N CYS A 213 -24.53 30.66 -2.92
CA CYS A 213 -23.19 30.16 -2.62
C CYS A 213 -22.82 29.00 -3.56
N PRO A 214 -21.79 29.13 -4.41
CA PRO A 214 -21.33 28.02 -5.25
C PRO A 214 -20.71 26.85 -4.45
N LEU A 215 -20.42 27.08 -3.17
CA LEU A 215 -19.88 26.08 -2.26
C LEU A 215 -20.97 25.29 -1.53
N GLU A 216 -22.16 25.86 -1.32
CA GLU A 216 -23.31 25.11 -0.79
C GLU A 216 -24.00 24.39 -1.94
N ALA A 217 -23.89 23.06 -1.96
CA ALA A 217 -24.63 22.27 -2.92
C ALA A 217 -26.14 22.44 -2.64
N PRO A 218 -26.98 22.71 -3.66
CA PRO A 218 -28.41 22.67 -3.48
C PRO A 218 -28.78 21.21 -3.16
N ASN A 219 -29.22 20.97 -1.93
CA ASN A 219 -29.77 19.72 -1.40
C ASN A 219 -29.75 18.50 -2.35
N GLY A 220 -28.79 17.59 -2.15
CA GLY A 220 -28.95 16.18 -2.55
C GLY A 220 -28.50 15.76 -3.95
N GLY A 221 -27.33 16.22 -4.43
CA GLY A 221 -26.71 15.67 -5.64
C GLY A 221 -25.18 15.64 -5.55
N GLN A 222 -24.59 14.44 -5.61
CA GLN A 222 -23.15 14.23 -5.68
C GLN A 222 -22.50 15.14 -6.74
N ARG A 223 -21.50 15.95 -6.35
CA ARG A 223 -20.61 16.58 -7.34
C ARG A 223 -19.93 15.47 -8.13
N ARG A 224 -20.27 15.34 -9.41
CA ARG A 224 -19.40 14.66 -10.39
C ARG A 224 -18.15 15.52 -10.51
N ALA A 225 -17.00 14.91 -10.27
CA ALA A 225 -15.73 15.44 -10.75
C ALA A 225 -15.69 15.17 -12.26
N SER A 226 -15.79 16.22 -13.06
CA SER A 226 -15.39 16.21 -14.46
C SER A 226 -15.06 17.63 -14.91
N ASP A 227 -13.80 17.76 -15.31
CA ASP A 227 -13.26 18.64 -16.35
C ASP A 227 -13.07 20.15 -16.06
N ALA A 228 -11.83 20.49 -15.69
CA ALA A 228 -10.96 21.44 -16.41
C ALA A 228 -9.52 21.37 -15.89
#